data_AF-A0A0F9KJE9-F1
#
_entry.id   AF-A0A0F9KJE9-F1
#
_cell.length_a   1.000
_cell.length_b   1.000
_cell.length_c   1.000
_cell.angle_alpha   90.00
_cell.angle_beta   90.00
_cell.angle_gamma   90.00
#
_symmetry.space_group_name_H-M   'P 1'
#
loop_
_entity.id
_entity.type
_entity.pdbx_description
1 polymer ?
#
loop_
_entity_poly.entity_id
_entity_poly.type
_entity_poly.pdbx_seq_one_letter_code
_entity_poly.pdbx_strand_id
1 'polypeptide(L)'
;MQGNLRYKILLLSFALLLFPLKGITVDKTTALRIEKEIQKHNLEIIKMRRFLHMNPELSNREYETAKLVGAKLISLGLEVKKGIAKT
;
A
#
# COMPACT_ATOMS: atom_id res chain seq x y z
N MET A 1 7.09 53.13 26.59
CA MET A 1 6.22 52.47 25.57
C MET A 1 6.78 51.14 25.02
N GLN A 2 7.96 50.65 25.43
CA GLN A 2 8.56 49.41 24.89
C GLN A 2 8.11 48.11 25.59
N GLY A 3 7.62 48.17 26.83
CA GLY A 3 7.21 46.98 27.61
C GLY A 3 5.96 46.26 27.07
N ASN A 4 4.96 47.02 26.62
CA ASN A 4 3.73 46.45 26.04
C ASN A 4 4.00 45.73 24.72
N LEU A 5 5.02 46.13 23.97
CA LEU A 5 5.39 45.50 22.71
C LEU A 5 6.04 44.13 22.93
N ARG A 6 6.91 44.01 23.95
CA ARG A 6 7.55 42.73 24.32
C ARG A 6 6.54 41.70 24.82
N TYR A 7 5.58 42.11 25.65
CA TYR A 7 4.52 41.20 26.13
C TYR A 7 3.59 40.74 25.00
N LYS A 8 3.28 41.62 24.05
CA LYS A 8 2.52 41.24 22.84
C LYS A 8 3.27 40.25 21.96
N ILE A 9 4.59 40.43 21.78
CA ILE A 9 5.43 39.48 21.04
C ILE A 9 5.49 38.14 21.76
N LEU A 10 5.63 38.15 23.09
CA LEU A 10 5.65 36.92 23.90
C LEU A 10 4.30 36.18 23.80
N LEU A 11 3.18 36.89 23.93
CA LEU A 11 1.83 36.32 23.76
C LEU A 11 1.59 35.77 22.35
N LEU A 12 2.07 36.47 21.32
CA LEU A 12 1.93 36.02 19.92
C LEU A 12 2.77 34.75 19.65
N SER A 13 3.98 34.68 20.21
CA SER A 13 4.83 33.49 20.11
C SER A 13 4.27 32.28 20.86
N PHE A 14 3.61 32.51 22.00
CA PHE A 14 2.93 31.46 22.77
C PHE A 14 1.68 30.94 22.03
N ALA A 15 0.90 31.84 21.40
CA ALA A 15 -0.24 31.45 20.58
C ALA A 15 0.15 30.64 19.33
N LEU A 16 1.32 30.93 18.73
CA LEU A 16 1.83 30.20 17.57
C LEU A 16 2.29 28.77 17.93
N LEU A 17 2.73 28.55 19.18
CA LEU A 17 3.16 27.26 19.71
C LEU A 17 2.00 26.29 19.99
N LEU A 18 0.78 26.83 20.15
CA LEU A 18 -0.46 26.08 20.38
C LEU A 18 -1.22 25.73 19.10
N PHE A 19 -0.73 26.12 17.92
CA PHE A 19 -1.38 25.82 16.66
C PHE A 19 -1.14 24.34 16.28
N PRO A 20 -2.17 23.47 16.28
CA PRO A 20 -1.96 22.06 15.97
C PRO A 20 -1.49 21.92 14.52
N LEU A 21 -0.33 21.32 14.32
CA LEU A 21 0.13 20.87 13.02
C LEU A 21 -0.88 19.83 12.50
N LYS A 22 -1.65 20.20 11.46
CA LYS A 22 -2.46 19.23 10.73
C LYS A 22 -1.51 18.26 10.04
N GLY A 23 -1.25 17.12 10.68
CA GLY A 23 -0.46 16.04 10.11
C GLY A 23 -1.09 15.49 8.83
N ILE A 24 -0.30 14.79 8.02
CA ILE A 24 -0.77 14.10 6.83
C ILE A 24 -1.72 12.98 7.28
N THR A 25 -3.03 13.18 7.13
CA THR A 25 -4.04 12.16 7.41
C THR A 25 -4.29 11.32 6.17
N VAL A 26 -4.41 10.00 6.33
CA VAL A 26 -4.83 9.10 5.25
C VAL A 26 -6.28 9.40 4.83
N ASP A 27 -6.54 9.40 3.52
CA ASP A 27 -7.91 9.50 3.00
C ASP A 27 -8.74 8.26 3.40
N LYS A 28 -9.66 8.47 4.34
CA LYS A 28 -10.53 7.42 4.88
C LYS A 28 -11.42 6.80 3.81
N THR A 29 -11.83 7.57 2.80
CA THR A 29 -12.74 7.07 1.76
C THR A 29 -12.03 6.06 0.86
N THR A 30 -10.81 6.38 0.43
CA THR A 30 -9.95 5.46 -0.32
C THR A 30 -9.58 4.23 0.52
N ALA A 31 -9.24 4.41 1.80
CA ALA A 31 -8.93 3.28 2.69
C ALA A 31 -10.09 2.27 2.80
N LEU A 32 -11.33 2.75 2.94
CA LEU A 32 -12.51 1.89 2.98
C LEU A 32 -12.78 1.16 1.65
N ARG A 33 -12.47 1.79 0.51
CA ARG A 33 -12.58 1.13 -0.81
C ARG A 33 -11.56 0.02 -0.96
N ILE A 34 -10.31 0.25 -0.54
CA ILE A 34 -9.25 -0.76 -0.56
C ILE A 34 -9.64 -1.96 0.29
N GLU A 35 -10.15 -1.73 1.52
CA GLU A 35 -10.61 -2.81 2.39
C GLU A 35 -11.70 -3.67 1.73
N LYS A 36 -12.66 -3.04 1.06
CA LYS A 36 -13.71 -3.78 0.32
C LYS A 36 -13.14 -4.66 -0.79
N GLU A 37 -12.19 -4.14 -1.57
CA GLU A 37 -11.55 -4.94 -2.63
C GLU A 37 -10.69 -6.07 -2.04
N ILE A 38 -10.00 -5.86 -0.92
CA ILE A 38 -9.29 -6.93 -0.21
C ILE A 38 -10.25 -8.05 0.18
N GLN A 39 -11.37 -7.72 0.83
CA GLN A 39 -12.36 -8.72 1.25
C GLN A 39 -12.94 -9.48 0.07
N LYS A 40 -13.23 -8.78 -1.03
CA LYS A 40 -13.74 -9.38 -2.27
C LYS A 40 -12.76 -10.41 -2.89
N HIS A 41 -11.44 -10.17 -2.78
CA HIS A 41 -10.42 -11.05 -3.36
C HIS A 41 -9.77 -12.02 -2.36
N ASN A 42 -10.13 -11.96 -1.07
CA ASN A 42 -9.48 -12.71 0.00
C ASN A 42 -9.45 -14.23 -0.24
N LEU A 43 -10.57 -14.83 -0.65
CA LEU A 43 -10.65 -16.28 -0.91
C LEU A 43 -9.73 -16.72 -2.07
N GLU A 44 -9.62 -15.90 -3.11
CA GLU A 44 -8.73 -16.16 -4.24
C GLU A 44 -7.26 -16.12 -3.79
N ILE A 45 -6.88 -15.11 -2.99
CA ILE A 45 -5.54 -14.97 -2.44
C ILE A 45 -5.19 -16.15 -1.53
N ILE A 46 -6.12 -16.57 -0.66
CA ILE A 46 -5.93 -17.75 0.19
C ILE A 46 -5.72 -19.01 -0.66
N LYS A 47 -6.48 -19.18 -1.74
CA LYS A 47 -6.32 -20.31 -2.67
C LYS A 47 -4.96 -20.29 -3.36
N MET A 48 -4.53 -19.14 -3.89
CA MET A 48 -3.21 -18.98 -4.51
C MET A 48 -2.09 -19.28 -3.51
N ARG A 49 -2.18 -18.72 -2.29
CA ARG A 49 -1.22 -18.98 -1.21
C ARG A 49 -1.13 -20.48 -0.88
N ARG A 50 -2.26 -21.17 -0.73
CA ARG A 50 -2.29 -22.62 -0.47
C ARG A 50 -1.65 -23.39 -1.63
N PHE A 51 -1.98 -23.06 -2.87
CA PHE A 51 -1.40 -23.70 -4.04
C PHE A 51 0.13 -23.56 -4.05
N LEU A 52 0.65 -22.34 -3.84
CA LEU A 52 2.09 -22.07 -3.82
C LEU A 52 2.81 -22.83 -2.68
N HIS A 53 2.24 -22.88 -1.49
CA HIS A 53 2.83 -23.66 -0.39
C HIS A 53 2.79 -25.16 -0.60
N MET A 54 1.75 -25.68 -1.26
CA MET A 54 1.60 -27.11 -1.51
C MET A 54 2.44 -27.59 -2.70
N ASN A 55 2.83 -26.69 -3.61
CA ASN A 55 3.56 -27.01 -4.84
C ASN A 55 4.84 -26.15 -4.94
N PRO A 56 5.81 -26.30 -4.03
CA PRO A 56 7.07 -25.57 -4.13
C PRO A 56 7.87 -26.08 -5.36
N GLU A 57 8.34 -25.15 -6.18
CA GLU A 57 9.21 -25.44 -7.33
C GLU A 57 10.66 -25.00 -7.04
N LEU A 58 11.61 -25.62 -7.74
CA LEU A 58 13.03 -25.30 -7.60
C LEU A 58 13.39 -24.02 -8.37
N SER A 59 14.48 -23.38 -7.95
CA SER A 59 15.01 -22.21 -8.64
C SER A 59 15.29 -22.47 -10.12
N ASN A 60 14.84 -21.56 -10.98
CA ASN A 60 14.88 -21.64 -12.45
C ASN A 60 14.12 -22.83 -13.05
N ARG A 61 13.11 -23.34 -12.33
CA ARG A 61 12.20 -24.42 -12.76
C ARG A 61 10.77 -24.20 -12.25
N GLU A 62 10.42 -22.96 -11.94
CA GLU A 62 9.12 -22.51 -11.42
C GLU A 62 8.05 -22.36 -12.52
N TYR A 63 7.80 -23.41 -13.30
CA TYR A 63 6.92 -23.36 -14.47
C TYR A 63 5.45 -23.12 -14.10
N GLU A 64 4.91 -23.87 -13.15
CA GLU A 64 3.50 -23.72 -12.76
C GLU A 64 3.29 -22.44 -11.95
N THR A 65 4.29 -22.01 -11.17
CA THR A 65 4.29 -20.73 -10.47
C THR A 65 4.31 -19.56 -11.45
N ALA A 66 5.21 -19.58 -12.44
CA ALA A 66 5.29 -18.54 -13.47
C ALA A 66 3.99 -18.45 -14.29
N LYS A 67 3.40 -19.61 -14.60
CA LYS A 67 2.10 -19.71 -15.27
C LYS A 67 0.96 -19.15 -14.42
N LEU A 68 0.90 -19.45 -13.12
CA LEU A 68 -0.09 -18.91 -12.19
C LEU A 68 -0.01 -17.37 -12.14
N VAL A 69 1.19 -16.83 -11.92
CA VAL A 69 1.42 -15.38 -11.85
C VAL A 69 1.07 -14.72 -13.17
N GLY A 70 1.56 -15.26 -14.29
CA GLY A 70 1.27 -14.73 -15.62
C GLY A 70 -0.23 -14.73 -15.94
N ALA A 71 -0.95 -15.80 -15.62
CA ALA A 71 -2.40 -15.87 -15.80
C ALA A 71 -3.13 -14.83 -14.94
N LYS A 72 -2.71 -14.63 -13.69
CA LYS A 72 -3.30 -13.62 -12.80
C LYS A 72 -3.08 -12.21 -13.33
N LEU A 73 -1.86 -11.87 -13.75
CA LEU A 73 -1.54 -10.55 -14.31
C LEU A 73 -2.33 -10.27 -15.61
N ILE A 74 -2.45 -11.26 -16.50
CA ILE A 74 -3.28 -11.15 -17.72
C ILE A 74 -4.74 -10.90 -17.35
N SER A 75 -5.27 -11.61 -16.34
CA SER A 75 -6.67 -11.41 -15.89
C SER A 75 -6.94 -10.00 -15.34
N LEU A 76 -5.91 -9.28 -14.89
CA LEU A 76 -5.98 -7.90 -14.44
C LEU A 76 -5.82 -6.88 -15.58
N GLY A 77 -5.68 -7.34 -16.83
CA GLY A 77 -5.48 -6.49 -18.01
C GLY A 77 -4.04 -6.02 -18.20
N LEU A 78 -3.05 -6.70 -17.59
CA LEU A 78 -1.65 -6.35 -17.72
C LEU A 78 -0.97 -7.14 -18.85
N GLU A 79 -0.08 -6.48 -19.58
CA GLU A 79 0.79 -7.14 -20.55
C GLU A 79 1.86 -7.97 -19.84
N VAL A 80 2.00 -9.24 -20.24
CA VAL A 80 2.96 -10.17 -19.63
C VAL A 80 3.92 -10.69 -20.69
N LYS A 81 5.23 -10.50 -20.47
CA LYS A 81 6.30 -11.11 -21.27
C LYS A 81 6.73 -12.43 -20.64
N LYS A 82 6.79 -13.49 -21.44
CA LYS A 82 7.17 -14.86 -21.02
C LYS A 82 8.43 -15.32 -21.78
N GLY A 83 9.10 -16.37 -21.27
CA GLY A 83 10.28 -16.96 -21.93
C GLY A 83 11.58 -16.18 -21.76
N ILE A 84 11.68 -15.33 -20.72
CA ILE A 84 12.90 -14.57 -20.39
C ILE A 84 13.84 -15.45 -19.55
N ALA A 85 13.31 -16.09 -18.51
CA ALA A 85 14.01 -17.08 -17.71
C ALA A 85 13.72 -18.49 -18.24
N LYS A 86 14.39 -19.50 -17.70
CA LYS A 86 14.08 -20.91 -17.98
C LYS A 86 12.83 -21.39 -17.21
N THR A 87 11.76 -20.59 -17.21
CA THR A 87 10.49 -20.81 -16.49
C THR A 87 9.30 -20.18 -17.18
#